data_AF-A0A1N6FIC4-F1
#
_entry.id   AF-A0A1N6FIC4-F1
#
_cell.length_a   1.000
_cell.length_b   1.000
_cell.length_c   1.000
_cell.angle_alpha   90.00
_cell.angle_beta   90.00
_cell.angle_gamma   90.00
#
_symmetry.space_group_name_H-M   'P 1'
#
loop_
_entity.id
_entity.type
_entity.pdbx_description
1 polymer ?
#
loop_
_entity_poly.entity_id
_entity_poly.type
_entity_poly.pdbx_seq_one_letter_code
_entity_poly.pdbx_strand_id
1 'polypeptide(L)' 'MNVMEAAKYLFVSRPHVRVLVERGALTGTPIENGDYEIDDASVEKYAADRKRAAKEWLDSQTEDNDPLGL' A
#
# COMPACT_ATOMS: atom_id res chain seq x y z
N MET A 1 -3.06 -8.96 11.39
CA MET A 1 -4.37 -8.98 10.71
C MET A 1 -4.38 -9.93 9.51
N ASN A 2 -5.53 -10.38 9.03
CA ASN A 2 -5.61 -11.21 7.82
C ASN A 2 -5.64 -10.39 6.51
N VAL A 3 -5.52 -11.07 5.36
CA VAL A 3 -5.55 -10.44 4.02
C VAL A 3 -6.81 -9.59 3.77
N MET A 4 -7.98 -10.02 4.26
CA MET A 4 -9.22 -9.25 4.10
C MET A 4 -9.20 -7.97 4.93
N GLU A 5 -8.69 -8.02 6.15
CA GLU A 5 -8.57 -6.86 7.05
C GLU A 5 -7.58 -5.85 6.49
N ALA A 6 -6.40 -6.30 6.05
CA ALA A 6 -5.41 -5.45 5.41
C ALA A 6 -5.95 -4.80 4.11
N ALA A 7 -6.72 -5.55 3.32
CA ALA A 7 -7.34 -5.02 2.10
C ALA A 7 -8.33 -3.89 2.42
N LYS A 8 -9.15 -4.05 3.46
CA LYS A 8 -10.07 -3.01 3.92
C LYS A 8 -9.32 -1.79 4.45
N TYR A 9 -8.28 -2.02 5.26
CA TYR A 9 -7.48 -0.95 5.86
C TYR A 9 -6.77 -0.10 4.79
N LEU A 10 -6.15 -0.75 3.81
CA LEU A 10 -5.42 -0.09 2.72
C LEU A 10 -6.33 0.40 1.59
N PHE A 11 -7.63 0.09 1.64
CA PHE A 11 -8.59 0.40 0.58
C PHE A 11 -8.19 -0.18 -0.78
N VAL A 12 -7.77 -1.46 -0.80
CA VAL A 12 -7.35 -2.20 -1.99
C VAL A 12 -8.04 -3.58 -2.07
N SER A 13 -7.81 -4.32 -3.15
CA SER A 13 -8.34 -5.69 -3.31
C SER A 13 -7.48 -6.73 -2.57
N ARG A 14 -8.08 -7.87 -2.19
CA ARG A 14 -7.35 -8.99 -1.55
C ARG A 14 -6.19 -9.53 -2.41
N PRO A 15 -6.34 -9.72 -3.74
CA PRO A 15 -5.21 -10.10 -4.59
C PRO A 15 -4.07 -9.08 -4.55
N HIS A 16 -4.38 -7.78 -4.46
CA HIS A 16 -3.35 -6.75 -4.35
C HIS A 16 -2.54 -6.92 -3.07
N VAL A 17 -3.18 -7.20 -1.93
CA VAL A 17 -2.49 -7.46 -0.66
C VAL A 17 -1.54 -8.66 -0.76
N ARG A 18 -1.96 -9.75 -1.42
CA ARG A 18 -1.08 -10.92 -1.62
C ARG A 18 0.16 -10.56 -2.43
N VAL A 19 -0.01 -9.80 -3.51
CA VAL A 19 1.10 -9.28 -4.31
C VAL A 19 2.03 -8.39 -3.49
N LEU A 20 1.51 -7.60 -2.54
CA LEU A 20 2.35 -6.80 -1.65
C LEU A 20 3.20 -7.67 -0.70
N VAL A 21 2.64 -8.78 -0.20
CA VAL A 21 3.40 -9.75 0.62
C VAL A 21 4.45 -10.48 -0.23
N GLU A 22 4.10 -10.95 -1.41
CA GLU A 22 5.02 -11.62 -2.35
C GLU A 22 6.20 -10.72 -2.76
N ARG A 23 5.96 -9.40 -2.86
CA ARG A 23 6.98 -8.40 -3.16
C ARG A 23 7.79 -7.96 -1.94
N GLY A 24 7.45 -8.43 -0.74
CA GLY A 24 8.07 -8.02 0.52
C GLY A 24 7.73 -6.58 0.94
N ALA A 25 6.70 -5.97 0.35
CA ALA A 25 6.22 -4.65 0.75
C ALA A 25 5.38 -4.71 2.04
N LEU A 26 4.76 -5.87 2.32
CA LEU A 26 4.14 -6.20 3.59
C LEU A 26 4.82 -7.44 4.17
N THR A 27 4.94 -7.47 5.50
CA THR A 27 5.43 -8.66 6.20
C THR A 27 4.25 -9.57 6.48
N GLY A 28 4.28 -10.78 5.92
CA GLY A 28 3.22 -11.77 6.13
C GLY A 28 3.78 -13.18 6.28
N THR A 29 3.16 -13.95 7.16
CA THR A 29 3.47 -15.37 7.37
C THR A 29 2.41 -16.21 6.68
N PRO A 30 2.79 -17.19 5.83
CA PRO A 30 1.83 -18.12 5.23
C PRO A 30 1.09 -18.92 6.30
N ILE A 31 -0.21 -19.13 6.11
CA ILE A 31 -1.05 -19.99 6.95
C ILE A 31 -1.64 -21.16 6.13
N GLU A 32 -2.14 -22.19 6.80
CA GLU A 32 -2.51 -23.49 6.19
C GLU A 32 -3.53 -23.42 5.04
N ASN A 33 -4.34 -22.36 4.98
CA ASN A 33 -5.36 -22.16 3.95
C ASN A 33 -4.82 -21.49 2.65
N GLY A 34 -3.51 -21.25 2.56
CA GLY A 34 -2.89 -20.58 1.42
C GLY A 34 -3.06 -19.04 1.42
N ASP A 35 -3.52 -18.46 2.53
CA ASP A 35 -3.53 -17.02 2.76
C ASP A 35 -2.36 -16.61 3.69
N TYR A 36 -2.34 -15.34 4.10
CA TYR A 36 -1.31 -14.79 4.97
C TYR A 36 -1.90 -14.20 6.25
N GLU A 37 -1.21 -14.43 7.36
CA GLU A 37 -1.30 -13.58 8.54
C GLU A 37 -0.29 -12.43 8.36
N ILE A 38 -0.80 -11.19 8.33
CA ILE A 38 -0.03 -9.99 8.01
C ILE A 38 0.29 -9.23 9.30
N ASP A 39 1.54 -8.80 9.42
CA ASP A 39 2.00 -7.95 10.52
C ASP A 39 1.40 -6.54 10.40
N ASP A 40 0.72 -6.11 11.46
CA ASP A 40 -0.02 -4.84 11.48
C ASP A 40 0.92 -3.63 11.32
N ALA A 41 2.11 -3.68 11.94
CA ALA A 41 3.09 -2.60 11.86
C ALA A 41 3.59 -2.40 10.42
N SER A 42 3.79 -3.49 9.67
CA SER A 42 4.13 -3.42 8.25
C SER A 42 3.04 -2.75 7.40
N VAL A 43 1.77 -3.00 7.72
CA VAL A 43 0.60 -2.39 7.03
C VAL A 43 0.54 -0.90 7.33
N GLU A 44 0.67 -0.50 8.60
CA GLU A 44 0.67 0.91 9.01
C GLU A 44 1.82 1.67 8.37
N LYS A 45 3.02 1.10 8.37
CA LYS A 45 4.19 1.69 7.72
C LYS A 45 3.95 1.88 6.22
N TYR A 46 3.45 0.86 5.54
CA TYR A 46 3.14 0.94 4.11
C TYR A 46 2.11 2.05 3.82
N ALA A 47 1.05 2.15 4.62
CA ALA A 47 0.04 3.20 4.49
C ALA A 47 0.63 4.61 4.70
N ALA A 48 1.47 4.78 5.72
CA ALA A 48 2.15 6.05 6.01
C ALA A 48 3.08 6.46 4.87
N ASP A 49 3.86 5.53 4.32
CA ASP A 49 4.76 5.77 3.20
C ASP A 49 3.99 6.16 1.93
N ARG A 50 2.86 5.48 1.64
CA ARG A 50 1.97 5.83 0.52
C ARG A 50 1.37 7.23 0.68
N LYS A 51 0.93 7.58 1.89
CA LYS A 51 0.39 8.91 2.19
C LYS A 51 1.45 9.99 2.05
N ARG A 52 2.68 9.73 2.51
CA ARG A 52 3.82 10.64 2.36
C ARG A 52 4.15 10.85 0.88
N ALA A 53 4.28 9.79 0.10
CA ALA A 53 4.55 9.88 -1.34
C ALA A 53 3.46 10.65 -2.10
N ALA A 54 2.18 10.44 -1.75
CA ALA A 54 1.08 11.21 -2.34
C ALA A 54 1.15 12.70 -1.99
N LYS A 55 1.53 13.03 -0.74
CA LYS A 55 1.75 14.41 -0.33
C LYS A 55 2.93 15.04 -1.05
N GLU A 56 4.07 14.36 -1.11
CA GLU A 56 5.26 14.84 -1.83
C GLU A 56 4.97 15.09 -3.31
N TRP A 57 4.24 14.17 -3.95
CA TRP A 57 3.79 14.36 -5.33
C TRP A 57 2.91 15.61 -5.48
N LEU A 58 1.89 15.77 -4.61
CA LEU A 58 1.00 16.93 -4.64
C LEU A 58 1.77 18.24 -4.39
N ASP A 59 2.66 18.25 -3.40
CA ASP A 59 3.48 19.42 -3.06
C ASP A 59 4.46 19.79 -4.20
N SER A 60 4.82 18.84 -5.08
CA SER A 60 5.65 19.09 -6.27
C SER A 60 4.90 19.62 -7.49
N GLN A 61 3.55 19.59 -7.47
CA GLN A 61 2.74 20.16 -8.56
C GLN A 61 2.71 21.69 -8.39
N THR A 62 3.52 22.40 -9.18
CA THR A 62 3.55 23.87 -9.27
C THR A 62 3.06 24.32 -10.65
N GLU A 63 2.60 25.56 -10.79
CA GLU A 63 2.17 26.12 -12.10
C GLU A 63 3.29 26.06 -13.16
N ASP A 64 4.56 26.09 -12.74
CA ASP A 64 5.72 25.91 -13.64
C ASP A 64 5.89 24.48 -14.18
N ASN A 65 5.26 23.49 -13.54
CA ASN A 65 5.25 22.09 -13.95
C ASN A 65 3.98 21.69 -14.71
N ASP A 66 3.07 22.64 -14.96
CA ASP A 66 1.95 22.37 -15.86
C ASP A 66 2.54 22.07 -17.26
N PRO A 67 2.19 20.94 -17.88
CA PRO A 67 2.54 20.74 -19.27
C PRO A 67 1.95 21.92 -20.05
N LEU A 68 2.81 22.65 -20.77
CA LEU A 68 2.43 23.76 -21.65
C LEU A 68 1.15 23.36 -22.36
N GLY A 69 0.07 24.09 -22.07
CA GLY A 69 -1.29 23.69 -22.32
C GLY A 69 -1.51 23.05 -23.69
N LEU A 70 -2.41 22.07 -23.71
CA LEU A 70 -3.06 21.61 -24.95
C LEU A 70 -3.56 22.78 -25.78
#